data_AF-A0A377IQ02-F1
#
_entry.id   AF-A0A377IQ02-F1
#
_cell.length_a   1.000
_cell.length_b   1.000
_cell.length_c   1.000
_cell.angle_alpha   90.00
_cell.angle_beta   90.00
_cell.angle_gamma   90.00
#
_symmetry.space_group_name_H-M   'P 1'
#
loop_
_entity.id
_entity.type
_entity.pdbx_description
1 polymer ?
#
loop_
_entity_poly.entity_id
_entity_poly.type
_entity_poly.pdbx_seq_one_letter_code
_entity_poly.pdbx_strand_id
1 'polypeptide(L)'
;MNLGGVDGLLHNHDAFWDKDKKCKDHYKIGDVIKVKILKINKKDKKISLSAKHLVTSPTEEFAQKHKTDSVIQGKVVSIKDFGVFIHADGIDVLIKNEDLNPLKKDEIKIGQEITCVVVAIEKSNNKVRASVHRLERKKEKEELQAFNTSDDKMTLGDILKEKL
;
A
#
# COMPACT_ATOMS: atom_id res chain seq x y z
N MET A 1 -4.96 -16.38 29.16
CA MET A 1 -3.64 -17.04 29.33
C MET A 1 -3.20 -16.82 30.77
N ASN A 2 -2.87 -17.86 31.52
CA ASN A 2 -2.37 -17.67 32.89
C ASN A 2 -0.84 -17.50 32.84
N LEU A 3 -0.35 -16.31 33.18
CA LEU A 3 1.07 -15.95 33.15
C LEU A 3 1.66 -15.95 34.57
N GLY A 4 1.46 -17.04 35.32
CA GLY A 4 2.01 -17.18 36.67
C GLY A 4 1.32 -16.27 37.70
N GLY A 5 -0.02 -16.27 37.74
CA GLY A 5 -0.82 -15.56 38.76
C GLY A 5 -1.48 -14.25 38.29
N VAL A 6 -1.40 -13.95 37.00
CA VAL A 6 -2.06 -12.83 36.33
C VAL A 6 -2.72 -13.31 35.04
N ASP A 7 -3.90 -12.77 34.74
CA ASP A 7 -4.65 -13.12 33.53
C ASP A 7 -4.25 -12.22 32.36
N GLY A 8 -3.65 -12.85 31.36
CA GLY A 8 -3.33 -12.26 30.07
C GLY A 8 -4.51 -12.34 29.12
N LEU A 9 -4.97 -11.17 28.65
CA LEU A 9 -6.03 -11.01 27.66
C LEU A 9 -5.45 -10.55 26.34
N LEU A 10 -5.70 -11.32 25.28
CA LEU A 10 -5.40 -10.97 23.90
C LEU A 10 -6.72 -10.69 23.18
N HIS A 11 -6.90 -9.47 22.69
CA HIS A 11 -8.07 -9.12 21.88
C HIS A 11 -7.85 -9.54 20.42
N ASN A 12 -8.93 -9.89 19.70
CA ASN A 12 -8.82 -10.23 18.27
C ASN A 12 -8.18 -9.11 17.45
N HIS A 13 -8.50 -7.84 17.75
CA HIS A 13 -7.95 -6.67 17.07
C HIS A 13 -6.44 -6.44 17.37
N ASP A 14 -5.95 -7.03 18.45
CA ASP A 14 -4.56 -7.05 18.89
C ASP A 14 -3.82 -8.31 18.45
N ALA A 15 -4.52 -9.29 17.89
CA ALA A 15 -3.92 -10.53 17.43
C ALA A 15 -3.52 -10.45 15.96
N PHE A 16 -4.32 -9.79 15.12
CA PHE A 16 -4.09 -9.71 13.68
C PHE A 16 -4.28 -8.28 13.15
N TRP A 17 -3.47 -7.92 12.15
CA TRP A 17 -3.68 -6.71 11.36
C TRP A 17 -4.94 -6.82 10.50
N ASP A 18 -5.22 -8.03 10.04
CA ASP A 18 -6.38 -8.37 9.24
C ASP A 18 -7.64 -8.54 10.11
N LYS A 19 -8.73 -7.88 9.72
CA LYS A 19 -9.99 -7.91 10.47
C LYS A 19 -10.77 -9.21 10.26
N ASP A 20 -10.46 -9.97 9.23
CA ASP A 20 -11.15 -11.23 8.92
C ASP A 20 -10.60 -12.39 9.76
N LYS A 21 -9.35 -12.29 10.24
CA LYS A 21 -8.70 -13.32 11.04
C LYS A 21 -9.20 -13.33 12.49
N LYS A 22 -9.68 -14.49 12.92
CA LYS A 22 -10.13 -14.73 14.30
C LYS A 22 -9.10 -15.56 15.06
N CYS A 23 -8.80 -15.15 16.30
CA CYS A 23 -7.93 -15.92 17.20
C CYS A 23 -8.35 -17.37 17.38
N LYS A 24 -9.67 -17.62 17.38
CA LYS A 24 -10.24 -18.95 17.61
C LYS A 24 -9.94 -19.96 16.49
N ASP A 25 -9.66 -19.48 15.29
CA ASP A 25 -9.36 -20.31 14.13
C ASP A 25 -7.85 -20.61 14.02
N HIS A 26 -7.02 -19.62 14.37
CA HIS A 26 -5.57 -19.71 14.25
C HIS A 26 -4.83 -20.16 15.53
N TYR A 27 -5.46 -20.08 16.70
CA TYR A 27 -4.85 -20.47 17.97
C TYR A 27 -5.66 -21.55 18.66
N LYS A 28 -5.00 -22.65 19.03
CA LYS A 28 -5.61 -23.71 19.84
C LYS A 28 -5.24 -23.55 21.31
N ILE A 29 -6.07 -24.14 22.17
CA ILE A 29 -5.78 -24.22 23.60
C ILE A 29 -4.53 -25.08 23.76
N GLY A 30 -3.47 -24.49 24.33
CA GLY A 30 -2.16 -25.13 24.50
C GLY A 30 -1.06 -24.63 23.56
N ASP A 31 -1.38 -23.82 22.55
CA ASP A 31 -0.36 -23.24 21.66
C ASP A 31 0.54 -22.23 22.38
N VAL A 32 1.83 -22.29 22.06
CA VAL A 32 2.84 -21.33 22.53
C VAL A 32 2.94 -20.21 21.51
N ILE A 33 2.32 -19.07 21.83
CA ILE A 33 2.35 -17.88 20.98
C ILE A 33 3.31 -16.85 21.55
N LYS A 34 4.05 -16.16 20.67
CA LYS A 34 4.78 -14.96 21.06
C LYS A 34 3.81 -13.79 21.04
N VAL A 35 3.80 -12.99 22.10
CA VAL A 35 3.00 -11.76 22.22
C VAL A 35 3.83 -10.67 22.88
N LYS A 36 3.56 -9.40 22.54
CA LYS A 36 4.13 -8.24 23.22
C LYS A 36 3.17 -7.76 24.31
N ILE A 37 3.73 -7.40 25.46
CA ILE A 37 2.96 -6.80 26.55
C ILE A 37 2.72 -5.32 26.21
N LEU A 38 1.46 -4.92 26.09
CA LEU A 38 1.08 -3.52 25.84
C LEU A 38 0.91 -2.75 27.14
N LYS A 39 0.16 -3.33 28.08
CA LYS A 39 -0.22 -2.63 29.31
C LYS A 39 -0.36 -3.62 30.45
N ILE A 40 0.18 -3.23 31.61
CA ILE A 40 0.12 -4.01 32.84
C ILE A 40 -0.72 -3.23 33.85
N ASN A 41 -1.90 -3.74 34.19
CA ASN A 41 -2.73 -3.17 35.25
C ASN A 41 -2.51 -3.95 36.54
N LYS A 42 -1.60 -3.46 37.39
CA LYS A 42 -1.27 -4.08 38.68
C LYS A 42 -2.46 -4.14 39.66
N LYS A 43 -3.36 -3.16 39.61
CA LYS A 43 -4.57 -3.12 40.47
C LYS A 43 -5.52 -4.27 40.21
N ASP A 44 -5.68 -4.65 38.95
CA ASP A 44 -6.66 -5.67 38.52
C ASP A 44 -6.00 -7.02 38.20
N LYS A 45 -4.67 -7.14 38.37
CA LYS A 45 -3.86 -8.30 37.97
C LYS A 45 -4.10 -8.75 36.52
N LYS A 46 -4.45 -7.82 35.64
CA LYS A 46 -4.69 -8.07 34.21
C LYS A 46 -3.58 -7.49 33.35
N ILE A 47 -3.18 -8.25 32.34
CA ILE A 47 -2.18 -7.85 31.35
C ILE A 47 -2.84 -7.85 29.97
N SER A 48 -2.73 -6.72 29.28
CA SER A 48 -3.14 -6.60 27.88
C SER A 48 -1.98 -7.01 26.98
N LEU A 49 -2.21 -8.03 26.19
CA LEU A 49 -1.24 -8.64 25.28
C LEU A 49 -1.62 -8.30 23.84
N SER A 50 -0.61 -8.20 22.97
CA SER A 50 -0.81 -7.99 21.54
C SER A 50 0.18 -8.80 20.72
N ALA A 51 -0.34 -9.68 19.87
CA ALA A 51 0.47 -10.44 18.91
C ALA A 51 0.82 -9.57 17.69
N LYS A 52 -0.08 -8.65 17.34
CA LYS A 52 0.04 -7.70 16.23
C LYS A 52 1.28 -6.82 16.33
N HIS A 53 1.67 -6.39 17.54
CA HIS A 53 2.86 -5.58 17.77
C HIS A 53 4.20 -6.31 17.58
N LEU A 54 4.19 -7.62 17.36
CA LEU A 54 5.37 -8.38 16.96
C LEU A 54 5.56 -8.43 15.45
N VAL A 55 4.51 -8.13 14.69
CA VAL A 55 4.51 -8.10 13.23
C VAL A 55 4.54 -6.64 12.79
N THR A 56 5.44 -6.30 11.86
CA THR A 56 5.53 -4.96 11.29
C THR A 56 4.15 -4.51 10.80
N SER A 57 3.79 -3.26 11.09
CA SER A 57 2.50 -2.73 10.62
C SER A 57 2.44 -2.81 9.09
N PRO A 58 1.30 -3.14 8.46
CA PRO A 58 1.22 -3.26 7.00
C PRO A 58 1.58 -1.94 6.33
N THR A 59 1.28 -0.79 6.95
CA THR A 59 1.74 0.53 6.49
C THR A 59 3.25 0.74 6.65
N GLU A 60 3.86 0.13 7.65
CA GLU A 60 5.30 0.21 7.87
C GLU A 60 6.08 -0.74 6.95
N GLU A 61 5.54 -1.93 6.66
CA GLU A 61 6.05 -2.82 5.63
C GLU A 61 5.90 -2.17 4.24
N PHE A 62 4.75 -1.55 3.98
CA PHE A 62 4.54 -0.75 2.77
C PHE A 62 5.55 0.39 2.64
N ALA A 63 5.83 1.12 3.73
CA ALA A 63 6.84 2.19 3.74
C ALA A 63 8.27 1.68 3.57
N GLN A 64 8.56 0.43 3.94
CA GLN A 64 9.86 -0.19 3.69
C GLN A 64 10.02 -0.60 2.22
N LYS A 65 8.97 -1.14 1.59
CA LYS A 65 8.97 -1.54 0.17
C LYS A 65 8.86 -0.33 -0.78
N HIS A 66 8.02 0.65 -0.43
CA HIS A 66 7.71 1.81 -1.25
C HIS A 66 8.01 3.11 -0.51
N LYS A 67 8.89 3.92 -1.09
CA LYS A 67 9.17 5.28 -0.59
C LYS A 67 8.10 6.26 -1.08
N THR A 68 8.04 7.43 -0.46
CA THR A 68 7.35 8.59 -1.01
C THR A 68 7.83 8.84 -2.45
N ASP A 69 6.90 9.17 -3.35
CA ASP A 69 7.08 9.25 -4.81
C ASP A 69 7.22 7.91 -5.57
N SER A 70 7.06 6.77 -4.88
CA SER A 70 7.04 5.48 -5.58
C SER A 70 5.72 5.28 -6.32
N VAL A 71 5.83 4.69 -7.52
CA VAL A 71 4.69 4.25 -8.31
C VAL A 71 4.19 2.92 -7.76
N ILE A 72 2.89 2.84 -7.50
CA ILE A 72 2.21 1.63 -7.03
C ILE A 72 0.98 1.37 -7.90
N GLN A 73 0.58 0.10 -7.97
CA GLN A 73 -0.67 -0.32 -8.59
C GLN A 73 -1.59 -0.88 -7.52
N GLY A 74 -2.85 -0.45 -7.53
CA GLY A 74 -3.84 -0.92 -6.58
C GLY A 74 -5.21 -1.07 -7.20
N LYS A 75 -6.00 -1.95 -6.61
CA LYS A 75 -7.36 -2.27 -7.05
C LYS A 75 -8.37 -1.40 -6.33
N VAL A 76 -9.27 -0.74 -7.05
CA VAL A 76 -10.31 0.09 -6.45
C VAL A 76 -11.22 -0.76 -5.58
N VAL A 77 -11.29 -0.45 -4.29
CA VAL A 77 -12.17 -1.14 -3.33
C VAL A 77 -13.43 -0.35 -3.06
N SER A 78 -13.36 0.98 -3.07
CA SER A 78 -14.50 1.82 -2.77
C SER A 78 -14.30 3.21 -3.34
N ILE A 79 -15.38 3.83 -3.82
CA ILE A 79 -15.35 5.18 -4.37
C ILE A 79 -16.26 6.03 -3.49
N LYS A 80 -15.73 7.13 -2.95
CA LYS A 80 -16.48 8.09 -2.14
C LYS A 80 -16.47 9.46 -2.81
N ASP A 81 -17.31 10.35 -2.32
CA ASP A 81 -17.45 11.67 -2.93
C ASP A 81 -16.16 12.52 -2.86
N PHE A 82 -15.35 12.33 -1.80
CA PHE A 82 -14.10 13.04 -1.58
C PHE A 82 -12.85 12.32 -2.13
N GLY A 83 -12.99 11.10 -2.66
CA GLY A 83 -11.86 10.35 -3.18
C GLY A 83 -12.15 8.88 -3.48
N VAL A 84 -11.19 8.25 -4.16
CA VAL A 84 -11.19 6.82 -4.49
C VAL A 84 -10.26 6.08 -3.54
N PHE A 85 -10.74 4.98 -2.98
CA PHE A 85 -9.95 4.05 -2.19
C PHE A 85 -9.50 2.91 -3.08
N ILE A 86 -8.19 2.70 -3.15
CA ILE A 86 -7.58 1.55 -3.78
C ILE A 86 -6.90 0.69 -2.72
N HIS A 87 -6.80 -0.60 -2.97
CA HIS A 87 -6.07 -1.55 -2.15
C HIS A 87 -4.80 -1.95 -2.87
N ALA A 88 -3.65 -1.71 -2.25
CA ALA A 88 -2.33 -2.00 -2.79
C ALA A 88 -1.44 -2.58 -1.69
N ASP A 89 -0.77 -3.71 -1.99
CA ASP A 89 0.17 -4.39 -1.08
C ASP A 89 -0.36 -4.58 0.36
N GLY A 90 -1.64 -4.92 0.50
CA GLY A 90 -2.27 -5.19 1.81
C GLY A 90 -2.70 -3.96 2.61
N ILE A 91 -2.64 -2.76 2.03
CA ILE A 91 -3.13 -1.53 2.66
C ILE A 91 -4.13 -0.77 1.78
N ASP A 92 -4.98 0.03 2.43
CA ASP A 92 -5.90 0.94 1.76
C ASP A 92 -5.24 2.30 1.54
N VAL A 93 -5.23 2.73 0.28
CA VAL A 93 -4.67 3.98 -0.20
C VAL A 93 -5.80 4.87 -0.69
N LEU A 94 -5.82 6.12 -0.22
CA LEU A 94 -6.78 7.13 -0.63
C LEU A 94 -6.18 8.03 -1.72
N ILE A 95 -6.90 8.16 -2.83
CA ILE A 95 -6.63 9.16 -3.87
C ILE A 95 -7.73 10.21 -3.78
N LYS A 96 -7.36 11.48 -3.59
CA LYS A 96 -8.33 12.58 -3.60
C LYS A 96 -8.80 12.90 -5.02
N ASN A 97 -9.95 13.56 -5.14
CA ASN A 97 -10.49 13.98 -6.44
C ASN A 97 -9.52 14.87 -7.24
N GLU A 98 -8.81 15.76 -6.55
CA GLU A 98 -7.81 16.67 -7.13
C GLU A 98 -6.63 15.88 -7.74
N ASP A 99 -6.32 14.73 -7.13
CA ASP A 99 -5.20 13.86 -7.47
C ASP A 99 -5.58 12.75 -8.48
N LEU A 100 -6.87 12.63 -8.83
CA LEU A 100 -7.38 11.69 -9.85
C LEU A 100 -7.22 12.22 -11.28
N ASN A 101 -7.11 13.55 -11.45
CA ASN A 101 -7.08 14.20 -12.75
C ASN A 101 -5.90 13.66 -13.60
N PRO A 102 -6.13 13.21 -14.85
CA PRO A 102 -7.30 13.42 -15.71
C PRO A 102 -8.45 12.39 -15.60
N LEU A 103 -8.27 11.28 -14.86
CA LEU A 103 -9.30 10.26 -14.70
C LEU A 103 -10.45 10.78 -13.84
N LYS A 104 -11.68 10.75 -14.38
CA LYS A 104 -12.87 11.14 -13.63
C LYS A 104 -13.31 10.00 -12.73
N LYS A 105 -13.77 10.32 -11.51
CA LYS A 105 -14.36 9.35 -10.57
C LYS A 105 -15.51 8.53 -11.19
N ASP A 106 -16.20 9.11 -12.17
CA ASP A 106 -17.32 8.49 -12.89
C ASP A 106 -16.89 7.34 -13.83
N GLU A 107 -15.66 7.40 -14.34
CA GLU A 107 -15.12 6.36 -15.23
C GLU A 107 -14.47 5.21 -14.46
N ILE A 108 -14.27 5.40 -13.15
CA ILE A 108 -13.62 4.42 -12.28
C ILE A 108 -14.65 3.42 -11.77
N LYS A 109 -14.37 2.13 -11.95
CA LYS A 109 -15.22 1.05 -11.41
C LYS A 109 -14.56 0.39 -10.21
N ILE A 110 -15.38 -0.05 -9.26
CA ILE A 110 -14.91 -0.91 -8.17
C ILE A 110 -14.32 -2.18 -8.79
N GLY A 111 -13.09 -2.51 -8.40
CA GLY A 111 -12.31 -3.62 -8.92
C GLY A 111 -11.37 -3.27 -10.07
N GLN A 112 -11.35 -2.03 -10.56
CA GLN A 112 -10.38 -1.59 -11.56
C GLN A 112 -8.99 -1.41 -10.94
N GLU A 113 -7.94 -1.73 -11.69
CA GLU A 113 -6.56 -1.47 -11.29
C GLU A 113 -6.14 -0.07 -11.73
N ILE A 114 -5.66 0.74 -10.78
CA ILE A 114 -5.20 2.11 -11.00
C ILE A 114 -3.73 2.18 -10.57
N THR A 115 -2.92 2.81 -11.41
CA THR A 115 -1.54 3.13 -11.08
C THR A 115 -1.49 4.54 -10.49
N CYS A 116 -0.87 4.70 -9.33
CA CYS A 116 -0.76 5.99 -8.66
C CYS A 116 0.57 6.11 -7.92
N VAL A 117 0.95 7.32 -7.55
CA VAL A 117 2.20 7.65 -6.89
C VAL A 117 1.95 7.95 -5.42
N VAL A 118 2.70 7.34 -4.53
CA VAL A 118 2.56 7.56 -3.07
C VAL A 118 3.02 8.98 -2.72
N VAL A 119 2.12 9.80 -2.20
CA VAL A 119 2.41 11.19 -1.80
C VAL A 119 2.79 11.25 -0.33
N ALA A 120 2.10 10.49 0.52
CA ALA A 120 2.34 10.51 1.96
C ALA A 120 1.88 9.20 2.61
N ILE A 121 2.63 8.75 3.62
CA ILE A 121 2.35 7.54 4.39
C ILE A 121 2.15 7.96 5.86
N GLU A 122 0.92 7.86 6.37
CA GLU A 122 0.58 8.09 7.78
C GLU A 122 0.54 6.76 8.56
N LYS A 123 1.65 6.45 9.24
CA LYS A 123 1.79 5.23 10.06
C LYS A 123 0.81 5.18 11.25
N SER A 124 0.50 6.31 11.87
CA SER A 124 -0.31 6.38 13.09
C SER A 124 -1.76 5.92 12.90
N ASN A 125 -2.31 6.09 11.70
CA ASN A 125 -3.71 5.73 11.38
C ASN A 125 -3.81 4.63 10.31
N ASN A 126 -2.69 4.04 9.89
CA ASN A 126 -2.60 3.14 8.73
C ASN A 126 -3.28 3.73 7.49
N LYS A 127 -2.98 4.99 7.17
CA LYS A 127 -3.54 5.69 6.00
C LYS A 127 -2.42 6.05 5.05
N VAL A 128 -2.61 5.81 3.77
CA VAL A 128 -1.69 6.24 2.72
C VAL A 128 -2.43 7.10 1.72
N ARG A 129 -1.80 8.19 1.30
CA ARG A 129 -2.29 9.08 0.25
C ARG A 129 -1.49 8.86 -1.01
N ALA A 130 -2.18 8.74 -2.14
CA ALA A 130 -1.55 8.65 -3.45
C ALA A 130 -2.20 9.59 -4.47
N SER A 131 -1.49 9.82 -5.58
CA SER A 131 -1.86 10.73 -6.65
C SER A 131 -1.51 10.17 -8.02
N VAL A 132 -2.42 10.30 -9.00
CA VAL A 132 -2.28 9.74 -10.35
C VAL A 132 -1.52 10.69 -11.28
N HIS A 133 -1.59 12.00 -11.03
CA HIS A 133 -1.06 13.06 -11.90
C HIS A 133 0.46 12.98 -12.18
N ARG A 134 1.26 12.36 -11.30
CA ARG A 134 2.72 12.29 -11.47
C ARG A 134 3.21 11.20 -12.43
N LEU A 135 2.35 10.26 -12.80
CA LEU A 135 2.75 9.08 -13.60
C LEU A 135 3.05 9.43 -15.06
N GLU A 136 2.27 10.33 -15.64
CA GLU A 136 2.35 10.65 -17.08
C GLU A 136 3.69 11.32 -17.43
N ARG A 137 4.23 12.20 -16.58
CA ARG A 137 5.53 12.84 -16.84
C ARG A 137 6.74 11.90 -16.87
N LYS A 138 6.65 10.72 -16.24
CA LYS A 138 7.71 9.71 -16.28
C LYS A 138 7.54 8.79 -17.49
N LYS A 139 6.31 8.35 -17.81
CA LYS A 139 6.02 7.52 -18.99
C LYS A 139 6.30 8.25 -20.30
N GLU A 140 5.88 9.50 -20.42
CA GLU A 140 6.10 10.30 -21.63
C GLU A 140 7.60 10.48 -21.93
N LYS A 141 8.43 10.61 -20.88
CA LYS A 141 9.90 10.71 -21.01
C LYS A 141 10.59 9.39 -21.39
N GLU A 142 9.99 8.26 -21.07
CA GLU A 142 10.52 6.92 -21.36
C GLU A 142 10.09 6.47 -22.78
N GLU A 143 8.86 6.80 -23.18
CA GLU A 143 8.34 6.59 -24.53
C GLU A 143 9.07 7.46 -25.57
N LEU A 144 9.41 8.71 -25.24
CA LEU A 144 10.24 9.58 -26.10
C LEU A 144 11.66 9.03 -26.31
N GLN A 145 12.21 8.28 -25.35
CA GLN A 145 13.55 7.68 -25.48
C GLN A 145 13.54 6.41 -26.34
N ALA A 146 12.46 5.62 -26.29
CA ALA A 146 12.31 4.44 -27.16
C ALA A 146 12.14 4.83 -28.64
N PHE A 147 11.47 5.95 -28.93
CA PHE A 147 11.27 6.42 -30.30
C PHE A 147 12.57 6.95 -30.94
N ASN A 148 13.45 7.59 -30.16
CA ASN A 148 14.68 8.18 -30.69
C ASN A 148 15.79 7.14 -31.00
N THR A 149 15.65 5.90 -30.54
CA THR A 149 16.61 4.80 -30.84
C THR A 149 16.27 4.08 -32.15
N SER A 150 15.11 4.37 -32.76
CA SER A 150 14.63 3.68 -33.97
C SER A 150 14.81 4.50 -35.27
N ASP A 151 15.34 5.73 -35.20
CA ASP A 151 15.56 6.62 -36.36
C ASP A 151 17.05 6.73 -36.77
N ASP A 152 17.91 5.80 -36.34
CA ASP A 152 19.32 5.75 -36.78
C ASP A 152 19.50 4.73 -37.91
N LYS A 153 18.85 4.98 -39.06
CA LYS A 153 19.26 4.47 -40.39
C LYS A 153 18.42 5.08 -41.52
N MET A 154 18.76 6.30 -41.88
CA MET A 154 19.02 6.77 -43.27
C MET A 154 18.96 8.29 -43.28
N THR A 155 20.11 8.92 -43.00
CA THR A 155 20.33 10.32 -43.35
C THR A 155 20.20 10.48 -44.86
N LEU A 156 19.41 11.46 -45.29
CA LEU A 156 19.25 11.96 -46.66
C LEU A 156 20.57 12.37 -47.38
N GLY A 157 21.72 12.19 -46.72
CA GLY A 157 23.06 12.43 -47.25
C GLY A 157 23.61 11.31 -48.15
N ASP A 158 23.03 10.10 -48.12
CA ASP A 158 23.49 8.98 -48.98
C ASP A 158 22.82 8.96 -50.38
N ILE A 159 21.79 9.77 -50.62
CA ILE A 159 21.06 9.75 -51.90
C ILE A 159 21.68 10.73 -52.94
N LEU A 160 22.56 11.65 -52.52
CA LEU A 160 23.21 12.61 -53.44
C LEU A 160 24.53 12.12 -54.07
N LYS A 161 24.93 10.86 -53.86
CA LYS A 161 26.20 10.31 -54.39
C LYS A 161 26.02 9.29 -55.52
N GLU A 162 24.85 9.26 -56.16
CA GLU A 162 24.57 8.39 -57.31
C GLU A 162 24.28 9.21 -58.59
N LYS A 163 25.10 10.23 -58.84
CA LYS A 163 25.32 10.79 -60.18
C LYS A 163 26.79 11.15 -60.34
N LEU A 164 27.60 10.16 -60.70
CA LEU A 164 28.85 10.30 -61.45
C LEU A 164 29.23 8.96 -62.06
#